data_AF-A0A422QP28-F1
#
_entry.id   AF-A0A422QP28-F1
#
_cell.length_a   1.000
_cell.length_b   1.000
_cell.length_c   1.000
_cell.angle_alpha   90.00
_cell.angle_beta   90.00
_cell.angle_gamma   90.00
#
_symmetry.space_group_name_H-M   'P 1'
#
loop_
_entity.id
_entity.type
_entity.pdbx_description
1 polymer ?
#
loop_
_entity_poly.entity_id
_entity_poly.type
_entity_poly.pdbx_seq_one_letter_code
_entity_poly.pdbx_strand_id
1 'polypeptide(L)'
;MPFTFGQVIAAGQMAKTEGLAARLSNGTLMRLQADVKATHADGSVRHLVVSGILPSLAAGQIEKIQLVKSTPSDKSAVTLQDLAASGLTSDVQVNYEGVQYSATLATALAAPKPVSWLSGAVVNEWIVTAPLKSAAGVVHPRFTASFAVRWYPALKQARVDAIVENTMTFKASHNMKYDVNVNVAGRSIYAKTGLMHMHHSRWHQSAWWDGARTPAIHVRPNVPYLIASKAVSNYDQSVKPTEAMLATMDKQLTADNTGPMKIGLLVPAMGGTGGRPDIGPLPMWSVSYLQSLDMRARNAMMAVADGSGSWSIHMRDEKTGVPLRVDNEAYKNTSTHMNLANKGPLPVPRCANNDKKLCGSPYTHDTAHQPSMAYLPYLLTGDYYYLEELLFWAASNPLETDAANSGYGQGLVRWQQ
;
A
#
# COMPACT_ATOMS: atom_id res chain seq x y z
N MET A 1 18.43 13.81 -7.92
CA MET A 1 17.86 12.94 -6.87
C MET A 1 16.33 13.03 -6.90
N PRO A 2 15.61 12.00 -7.38
CA PRO A 2 14.14 12.03 -7.39
C PRO A 2 13.58 11.84 -5.98
N PHE A 3 12.44 12.47 -5.71
CA PHE A 3 11.66 12.26 -4.49
C PHE A 3 10.16 12.31 -4.80
N THR A 4 9.39 11.55 -4.03
CA THR A 4 7.93 11.60 -4.02
C THR A 4 7.43 11.37 -2.60
N PHE A 5 6.43 12.14 -2.16
CA PHE A 5 5.80 12.00 -0.85
C PHE A 5 4.34 12.43 -0.88
N GLY A 6 3.57 11.97 0.11
CA GLY A 6 2.21 12.44 0.34
C GLY A 6 2.20 13.72 1.17
N GLN A 7 1.36 14.68 0.80
CA GLN A 7 1.20 15.96 1.46
C GLN A 7 -0.27 16.24 1.73
N VAL A 8 -0.61 16.51 2.99
CA VAL A 8 -1.92 17.06 3.37
C VAL A 8 -1.94 18.55 3.15
N ILE A 9 -3.10 19.11 2.85
CA ILE A 9 -3.29 20.55 2.79
C ILE A 9 -4.51 20.89 3.65
N ALA A 10 -4.38 21.88 4.53
CA ALA A 10 -5.49 22.32 5.37
C ALA A 10 -6.61 22.96 4.52
N ALA A 11 -7.85 22.83 4.98
CA ALA A 11 -9.02 23.35 4.26
C ALA A 11 -8.84 24.83 3.90
N GLY A 12 -9.23 25.20 2.68
CA GLY A 12 -9.09 26.55 2.13
C GLY A 12 -7.68 26.98 1.72
N GLN A 13 -6.62 26.22 2.01
CA GLN A 13 -5.25 26.67 1.72
C GLN A 13 -4.83 26.49 0.26
N MET A 14 -5.38 25.53 -0.46
CA MET A 14 -5.04 25.27 -1.87
C MET A 14 -6.27 24.86 -2.67
N ALA A 15 -6.55 25.55 -3.77
CA ALA A 15 -7.57 25.17 -4.73
C ALA A 15 -7.03 24.10 -5.71
N LYS A 16 -7.92 23.32 -6.34
CA LYS A 16 -7.53 22.33 -7.37
C LYS A 16 -6.87 22.94 -8.61
N THR A 17 -7.10 24.23 -8.84
CA THR A 17 -6.55 25.01 -9.96
C THR A 17 -5.20 25.66 -9.63
N GLU A 18 -4.64 25.39 -8.45
CA GLU A 18 -3.31 25.84 -8.05
C GLU A 18 -2.32 24.67 -8.12
N GLY A 19 -1.03 24.95 -8.27
CA GLY A 19 0.05 23.99 -8.15
C GLY A 19 0.99 24.30 -7.00
N LEU A 20 2.11 23.58 -6.93
CA LEU A 20 3.13 23.75 -5.90
C LEU A 20 4.52 23.96 -6.49
N ALA A 21 5.33 24.73 -5.79
CA ALA A 21 6.77 24.80 -5.96
C ALA A 21 7.46 24.60 -4.60
N ALA A 22 8.68 24.09 -4.63
CA ALA A 22 9.58 24.08 -3.48
C ALA A 22 10.45 25.33 -3.53
N ARG A 23 10.42 26.14 -2.48
CA ARG A 23 11.47 27.11 -2.20
C ARG A 23 12.55 26.40 -1.39
N LEU A 24 13.73 26.26 -1.98
CA LEU A 24 14.91 25.66 -1.34
C LEU A 24 15.54 26.64 -0.33
N SER A 25 16.46 26.15 0.48
CA SER A 25 17.13 26.91 1.54
C SER A 25 17.92 28.12 1.02
N ASN A 26 18.40 28.06 -0.22
CA ASN A 26 19.09 29.15 -0.92
C ASN A 26 18.13 30.14 -1.63
N GLY A 27 16.82 29.98 -1.46
CA GLY A 27 15.78 30.81 -2.10
C GLY A 27 15.40 30.40 -3.52
N THR A 28 16.08 29.42 -4.14
CA THR A 28 15.72 28.90 -5.46
C THR A 28 14.31 28.30 -5.44
N LEU A 29 13.50 28.64 -6.44
CA LEU A 29 12.19 28.01 -6.67
C LEU A 29 12.35 26.86 -7.65
N MET A 30 11.97 25.66 -7.22
CA MET A 30 11.90 24.45 -8.03
C MET A 30 10.43 24.07 -8.21
N ARG A 31 9.95 23.97 -9.46
CA ARG A 31 8.58 23.51 -9.73
C ARG A 31 8.41 22.07 -9.24
N LEU A 32 7.23 21.79 -8.68
CA LEU A 32 6.86 20.45 -8.23
C LEU A 32 5.70 19.93 -9.08
N GLN A 33 5.66 18.62 -9.24
CA GLN A 33 4.46 17.94 -9.68
C GLN A 33 3.57 17.64 -8.46
N ALA A 34 2.27 17.91 -8.60
CA ALA A 34 1.27 17.76 -7.57
C ALA A 34 0.05 16.99 -8.13
N ASP A 35 -0.12 15.75 -7.70
CA ASP A 35 -1.22 14.88 -8.10
C ASP A 35 -2.28 14.82 -6.97
N VAL A 36 -3.38 15.56 -7.12
CA VAL A 36 -4.46 15.65 -6.11
C VAL A 36 -5.17 14.30 -5.93
N LYS A 37 -5.27 13.82 -4.68
CA LYS A 37 -5.87 12.52 -4.32
C LYS A 37 -7.15 12.62 -3.52
N ALA A 38 -7.32 13.69 -2.76
CA ALA A 38 -8.55 13.91 -2.00
C ALA A 38 -8.80 15.41 -1.82
N THR A 39 -10.08 15.76 -1.62
CA THR A 39 -10.51 17.13 -1.31
C THR A 39 -11.34 17.21 -0.06
N HIS A 40 -11.33 18.38 0.55
CA HIS A 40 -12.23 18.76 1.62
C HIS A 40 -13.63 18.99 1.08
N ALA A 41 -14.60 19.14 1.99
CA ALA A 41 -15.99 19.42 1.65
C ALA A 41 -16.17 20.77 0.93
N ASP A 42 -15.30 21.75 1.20
CA ASP A 42 -15.27 23.05 0.52
C ASP A 42 -14.64 23.00 -0.89
N GLY A 43 -14.22 21.81 -1.35
CA GLY A 43 -13.60 21.60 -2.66
C GLY A 43 -12.10 21.88 -2.71
N SER A 44 -11.51 22.44 -1.64
CA SER A 44 -10.06 22.63 -1.53
C SER A 44 -9.31 21.30 -1.43
N VAL A 45 -8.03 21.31 -1.81
CA VAL A 45 -7.18 20.12 -1.77
C VAL A 45 -7.00 19.67 -0.33
N ARG A 46 -7.18 18.36 -0.07
CA ARG A 46 -6.97 17.73 1.25
C ARG A 46 -5.71 16.88 1.28
N HIS A 47 -5.46 16.12 0.23
CA HIS A 47 -4.26 15.29 0.09
C HIS A 47 -3.84 15.26 -1.37
N LEU A 48 -2.53 15.30 -1.60
CA LEU A 48 -1.90 15.14 -2.90
C LEU A 48 -0.59 14.38 -2.77
N VAL A 49 -0.12 13.83 -3.88
CA VAL A 49 1.23 13.26 -4.00
C VAL A 49 2.12 14.28 -4.69
N VAL A 50 3.20 14.67 -4.02
CA VAL A 50 4.17 15.66 -4.48
C VAL A 50 5.41 14.96 -5.00
N SER A 51 5.87 15.33 -6.20
CA SER A 51 7.07 14.77 -6.80
C SER A 51 8.01 15.85 -7.34
N GLY A 52 9.31 15.59 -7.24
CA GLY A 52 10.35 16.50 -7.72
C GLY A 52 11.68 15.80 -7.93
N ILE A 53 12.65 16.54 -8.47
CA ILE A 53 14.02 16.07 -8.67
C ILE A 53 14.94 17.15 -8.11
N LEU A 54 15.53 16.92 -6.94
CA LEU A 54 16.61 17.78 -6.43
C LEU A 54 17.84 17.63 -7.33
N PRO A 55 18.56 18.72 -7.66
CA PRO A 55 19.80 18.62 -8.42
C PRO A 55 20.84 17.72 -7.73
N SER A 56 21.07 17.94 -6.45
CA SER A 56 21.94 17.13 -5.59
C SER A 56 21.48 17.21 -4.14
N LEU A 57 21.87 16.20 -3.34
CA LEU A 57 21.73 16.20 -1.89
C LEU A 57 22.86 15.32 -1.35
N ALA A 58 23.79 15.90 -0.60
CA ALA A 58 24.92 15.15 -0.06
C ALA A 58 24.49 14.23 1.09
N ALA A 59 25.25 13.17 1.35
CA ALA A 59 25.00 12.28 2.49
C ALA A 59 25.02 13.09 3.80
N GLY A 60 24.01 12.89 4.64
CA GLY A 60 23.85 13.63 5.91
C GLY A 60 23.33 15.07 5.76
N GLN A 61 23.22 15.61 4.54
CA GLN A 61 22.66 16.94 4.31
C GLN A 61 21.13 16.93 4.50
N ILE A 62 20.62 17.97 5.15
CA ILE A 62 19.19 18.23 5.26
C ILE A 62 18.86 19.45 4.40
N GLU A 63 18.09 19.24 3.33
CA GLU A 63 17.51 20.32 2.54
C GLU A 63 16.08 20.62 3.04
N LYS A 64 15.85 21.83 3.54
CA LYS A 64 14.51 22.27 3.93
C LYS A 64 13.80 22.85 2.70
N ILE A 65 12.67 22.26 2.34
CA ILE A 65 11.81 22.79 1.29
C ILE A 65 10.59 23.48 1.92
N GLN A 66 10.32 24.72 1.53
CA GLN A 66 9.06 25.39 1.82
C GLN A 66 8.13 25.20 0.62
N LEU A 67 6.97 24.59 0.84
CA LEU A 67 5.95 24.48 -0.18
C LEU A 67 5.25 25.83 -0.36
N VAL A 68 5.25 26.34 -1.58
CA VAL A 68 4.57 27.58 -1.96
C VAL A 68 3.63 27.32 -3.14
N LYS A 69 2.57 28.12 -3.24
CA LYS A 69 1.65 28.06 -4.38
C LYS A 69 2.39 28.37 -5.69
N SER A 70 1.98 27.69 -6.73
CA SER A 70 2.46 27.90 -8.10
C SER A 70 1.30 27.72 -9.08
N THR A 71 1.60 27.81 -10.38
CA THR A 71 0.68 27.37 -11.43
C THR A 71 0.52 25.84 -11.38
N PRO A 72 -0.63 25.29 -11.85
CA PRO A 72 -0.86 23.85 -11.94
C PRO A 72 0.31 23.08 -12.56
N SER A 73 0.44 21.81 -12.16
CA SER A 73 1.42 20.91 -12.74
C SER A 73 1.18 20.71 -14.23
N ASP A 74 2.27 20.65 -14.99
CA ASP A 74 2.22 20.39 -16.42
C ASP A 74 1.73 18.97 -16.67
N LYS A 75 0.87 18.83 -17.68
CA LYS A 75 0.33 17.52 -18.08
C LYS A 75 1.47 16.63 -18.57
N SER A 76 1.34 15.33 -18.34
CA SER A 76 2.28 14.37 -18.88
C SER A 76 2.17 14.31 -20.41
N ALA A 77 3.33 14.25 -21.07
CA ALA A 77 3.44 13.82 -22.46
C ALA A 77 3.91 12.36 -22.59
N VAL A 78 4.21 11.70 -21.47
CA VAL A 78 4.73 10.33 -21.43
C VAL A 78 3.58 9.34 -21.37
N THR A 79 3.66 8.32 -22.21
CA THR A 79 2.67 7.27 -22.38
C THR A 79 3.17 5.93 -21.83
N LEU A 80 2.27 4.97 -21.70
CA LEU A 80 2.64 3.58 -21.39
C LEU A 80 3.50 2.95 -22.48
N GLN A 81 3.33 3.36 -23.74
CA GLN A 81 4.16 2.93 -24.85
C GLN A 81 5.61 3.41 -24.68
N ASP A 82 5.82 4.64 -24.20
CA ASP A 82 7.16 5.14 -23.89
C ASP A 82 7.83 4.32 -22.77
N LEU A 83 7.07 3.94 -21.74
CA LEU A 83 7.56 3.06 -20.69
C LEU A 83 7.90 1.67 -21.24
N ALA A 84 7.04 1.08 -22.08
CA ALA A 84 7.29 -0.20 -22.73
C ALA A 84 8.55 -0.17 -23.62
N ALA A 85 8.77 0.95 -24.33
CA ALA A 85 9.94 1.17 -25.18
C ALA A 85 11.21 1.55 -24.40
N SER A 86 11.11 1.86 -23.10
CA SER A 86 12.27 2.29 -22.30
C SER A 86 13.32 1.21 -22.10
N GLY A 87 12.94 -0.07 -22.18
CA GLY A 87 13.79 -1.22 -21.85
C GLY A 87 13.67 -1.70 -20.40
N LEU A 88 12.81 -1.08 -19.59
CA LEU A 88 12.50 -1.59 -18.24
C LEU A 88 11.85 -2.97 -18.34
N THR A 89 12.38 -3.93 -17.59
CA THR A 89 11.77 -5.25 -17.42
C THR A 89 11.51 -5.53 -15.95
N SER A 90 10.46 -6.29 -15.67
CA SER A 90 10.20 -6.87 -14.36
C SER A 90 9.30 -8.08 -14.53
N ASP A 91 9.48 -9.07 -13.66
CA ASP A 91 8.66 -10.27 -13.66
C ASP A 91 8.54 -10.86 -12.26
N VAL A 92 7.43 -11.55 -12.05
CA VAL A 92 7.19 -12.42 -10.90
C VAL A 92 7.17 -13.85 -11.43
N GLN A 93 8.05 -14.68 -10.91
CA GLN A 93 8.15 -16.10 -11.21
C GLN A 93 7.70 -16.91 -10.00
N VAL A 94 6.76 -17.83 -10.21
CA VAL A 94 6.23 -18.71 -9.18
C VAL A 94 6.34 -20.16 -9.64
N ASN A 95 6.98 -21.01 -8.85
CA ASN A 95 6.91 -22.46 -9.02
C ASN A 95 5.91 -23.03 -8.02
N TYR A 96 4.79 -23.53 -8.52
CA TYR A 96 3.71 -24.10 -7.72
C TYR A 96 3.43 -25.52 -8.23
N GLU A 97 3.52 -26.51 -7.34
CA GLU A 97 3.29 -27.93 -7.64
C GLU A 97 4.13 -28.45 -8.83
N GLY A 98 5.36 -27.95 -8.99
CA GLY A 98 6.27 -28.34 -10.07
C GLY A 98 6.00 -27.64 -11.41
N VAL A 99 5.03 -26.74 -11.48
CA VAL A 99 4.73 -25.93 -12.66
C VAL A 99 5.25 -24.51 -12.47
N GLN A 100 6.07 -24.07 -13.41
CA GLN A 100 6.54 -22.69 -13.47
C GLN A 100 5.48 -21.79 -14.10
N TYR A 101 5.07 -20.77 -13.34
CA TYR A 101 4.24 -19.67 -13.80
C TYR A 101 5.02 -18.36 -13.77
N SER A 102 4.66 -17.43 -14.65
CA SER A 102 5.21 -16.08 -14.61
C SER A 102 4.18 -15.02 -15.00
N ALA A 103 4.34 -13.83 -14.45
CA ALA A 103 3.72 -12.61 -14.92
C ALA A 103 4.83 -11.60 -15.22
N THR A 104 4.76 -10.91 -16.36
CA THR A 104 5.77 -9.94 -16.77
C THR A 104 5.17 -8.56 -16.90
N LEU A 105 5.98 -7.53 -16.63
CA LEU A 105 5.61 -6.14 -16.86
C LEU A 105 5.21 -5.92 -18.33
N ALA A 106 5.92 -6.51 -19.29
CA ALA A 106 5.59 -6.39 -20.71
C ALA A 106 4.16 -6.88 -21.03
N THR A 107 3.75 -8.03 -20.49
CA THR A 107 2.37 -8.52 -20.65
C THR A 107 1.37 -7.63 -19.92
N ALA A 108 1.71 -7.13 -18.73
CA ALA A 108 0.83 -6.26 -17.95
C ALA A 108 0.59 -4.90 -18.63
N LEU A 109 1.62 -4.32 -19.26
CA LEU A 109 1.52 -3.06 -20.02
C LEU A 109 0.61 -3.16 -21.25
N ALA A 110 0.43 -4.36 -21.80
CA ALA A 110 -0.50 -4.62 -22.91
C ALA A 110 -1.96 -4.79 -22.45
N ALA A 111 -2.24 -4.85 -21.14
CA ALA A 111 -3.58 -5.03 -20.63
C ALA A 111 -4.43 -3.74 -20.75
N PRO A 112 -5.73 -3.83 -21.05
CA PRO A 112 -6.54 -2.68 -21.46
C PRO A 112 -6.95 -1.70 -20.34
N LYS A 113 -6.52 -1.91 -19.08
CA LYS A 113 -6.99 -1.12 -17.92
C LYS A 113 -5.88 -0.77 -16.90
N PRO A 114 -4.84 -0.04 -17.31
CA PRO A 114 -3.87 0.52 -16.38
C PRO A 114 -4.54 1.56 -15.46
N VAL A 115 -4.17 1.59 -14.19
CA VAL A 115 -4.48 2.72 -13.30
C VAL A 115 -3.37 3.76 -13.46
N SER A 116 -3.71 4.96 -13.93
CA SER A 116 -2.81 6.10 -13.90
C SER A 116 -2.84 6.74 -12.52
N TRP A 117 -1.82 6.47 -11.71
CA TRP A 117 -1.71 7.00 -10.36
C TRP A 117 -1.03 8.35 -10.33
N LEU A 118 0.15 8.51 -10.93
CA LEU A 118 0.81 9.82 -11.05
C LEU A 118 0.92 10.20 -12.52
N SER A 119 0.67 11.46 -12.86
CA SER A 119 0.68 11.91 -14.25
C SER A 119 1.13 13.36 -14.36
N GLY A 120 2.39 13.57 -14.74
CA GLY A 120 2.91 14.89 -15.09
C GLY A 120 4.29 14.83 -15.75
N ALA A 121 4.87 16.01 -15.95
CA ALA A 121 6.16 16.16 -16.62
C ALA A 121 7.36 15.62 -15.82
N VAL A 122 7.24 15.48 -14.49
CA VAL A 122 8.34 15.03 -13.61
C VAL A 122 8.32 13.52 -13.43
N VAL A 123 7.15 12.96 -13.16
CA VAL A 123 6.97 11.54 -12.87
C VAL A 123 5.63 11.04 -13.39
N ASN A 124 5.62 9.78 -13.79
CA ASN A 124 4.39 9.07 -14.13
C ASN A 124 4.35 7.76 -13.36
N GLU A 125 3.18 7.34 -12.89
CA GLU A 125 3.03 6.06 -12.19
C GLU A 125 1.82 5.33 -12.71
N TRP A 126 2.05 4.10 -13.19
CA TRP A 126 1.00 3.23 -13.66
C TRP A 126 0.98 1.95 -12.86
N ILE A 127 -0.22 1.50 -12.49
CA ILE A 127 -0.45 0.18 -11.92
C ILE A 127 -1.07 -0.69 -12.99
N VAL A 128 -0.37 -1.77 -13.33
CA VAL A 128 -0.77 -2.73 -14.34
C VAL A 128 -0.82 -4.13 -13.74
N THR A 129 -1.84 -4.90 -14.09
CA THR A 129 -2.08 -6.23 -13.53
C THR A 129 -2.04 -7.27 -14.64
N ALA A 130 -1.40 -8.40 -14.36
CA ALA A 130 -1.38 -9.55 -15.25
C ALA A 130 -1.65 -10.85 -14.48
N PRO A 131 -2.35 -11.82 -15.10
CA PRO A 131 -2.38 -13.18 -14.57
C PRO A 131 -0.99 -13.81 -14.66
N LEU A 132 -0.66 -14.70 -13.74
CA LEU A 132 0.50 -15.58 -13.90
C LEU A 132 0.13 -16.70 -14.88
N LYS A 133 1.01 -17.02 -15.82
CA LYS A 133 0.78 -18.05 -16.85
C LYS A 133 1.94 -19.03 -16.90
N SER A 134 1.65 -20.30 -17.19
CA SER A 134 2.68 -21.29 -17.51
C SER A 134 3.25 -21.07 -18.91
N ALA A 135 4.31 -21.81 -19.27
CA ALA A 135 4.87 -21.79 -20.62
C ALA A 135 3.85 -22.18 -21.70
N ALA A 136 2.85 -23.00 -21.36
CA ALA A 136 1.74 -23.37 -22.25
C ALA A 136 0.62 -22.31 -22.33
N GLY A 137 0.79 -21.16 -21.67
CA GLY A 137 -0.22 -20.09 -21.62
C GLY A 137 -1.38 -20.35 -20.65
N VAL A 138 -1.35 -21.44 -19.89
CA VAL A 138 -2.39 -21.75 -18.89
C VAL A 138 -2.29 -20.77 -17.73
N VAL A 139 -3.36 -20.03 -17.47
CA VAL A 139 -3.46 -19.07 -16.37
C VAL A 139 -3.49 -19.81 -15.04
N HIS A 140 -2.67 -19.35 -14.09
CA HIS A 140 -2.69 -19.83 -12.73
C HIS A 140 -4.06 -19.56 -12.09
N PRO A 141 -4.68 -20.54 -11.40
CA PRO A 141 -6.09 -20.46 -11.04
C PRO A 141 -6.44 -19.33 -10.06
N ARG A 142 -5.47 -18.87 -9.25
CA ARG A 142 -5.72 -17.91 -8.15
C ARG A 142 -4.77 -16.72 -8.01
N PHE A 143 -3.48 -16.91 -8.25
CA PHE A 143 -2.54 -15.79 -8.24
C PHE A 143 -2.76 -14.77 -9.36
N THR A 144 -2.69 -13.51 -8.98
CA THR A 144 -2.47 -12.36 -9.87
C THR A 144 -1.21 -11.62 -9.43
N ALA A 145 -0.56 -10.98 -10.39
CA ALA A 145 0.55 -10.07 -10.11
C ALA A 145 0.22 -8.68 -10.64
N SER A 146 0.60 -7.66 -9.88
CA SER A 146 0.51 -6.26 -10.29
C SER A 146 1.88 -5.60 -10.19
N PHE A 147 2.12 -4.63 -11.07
CA PHE A 147 3.32 -3.82 -11.09
C PHE A 147 2.90 -2.36 -11.00
N ALA A 148 3.25 -1.68 -9.90
CA ALA A 148 3.19 -0.23 -9.82
C ALA A 148 4.54 0.34 -10.24
N VAL A 149 4.59 1.03 -11.38
CA VAL A 149 5.83 1.52 -11.99
C VAL A 149 5.85 3.04 -11.93
N ARG A 150 6.61 3.61 -10.99
CA ARG A 150 6.86 5.05 -10.87
C ARG A 150 8.09 5.43 -11.68
N TRP A 151 7.86 6.06 -12.83
CA TRP A 151 8.84 6.40 -13.85
C TRP A 151 9.22 7.88 -13.84
N TYR A 152 10.51 8.17 -13.69
CA TYR A 152 11.10 9.50 -13.83
C TYR A 152 11.84 9.60 -15.18
N PRO A 153 11.17 10.07 -16.25
CA PRO A 153 11.71 10.06 -17.61
C PRO A 153 13.04 10.82 -17.75
N ALA A 154 13.15 11.99 -17.10
CA ALA A 154 14.36 12.82 -17.14
C ALA A 154 15.60 12.13 -16.55
N LEU A 155 15.41 11.12 -15.68
CA LEU A 155 16.49 10.38 -15.03
C LEU A 155 16.75 9.01 -15.66
N LYS A 156 15.92 8.61 -16.63
CA LYS A 156 15.84 7.23 -17.13
C LYS A 156 15.89 6.22 -15.97
N GLN A 157 15.00 6.41 -14.99
CA GLN A 157 14.98 5.65 -13.75
C GLN A 157 13.55 5.41 -13.27
N ALA A 158 13.26 4.20 -12.79
CA ALA A 158 11.95 3.79 -12.29
C ALA A 158 12.06 3.16 -10.90
N ARG A 159 11.03 3.32 -10.07
CA ARG A 159 10.74 2.41 -8.95
C ARG A 159 9.64 1.45 -9.41
N VAL A 160 9.89 0.15 -9.30
CA VAL A 160 8.90 -0.91 -9.56
C VAL A 160 8.50 -1.51 -8.22
N ASP A 161 7.20 -1.58 -7.97
CA ASP A 161 6.61 -2.31 -6.84
C ASP A 161 5.80 -3.48 -7.40
N ALA A 162 6.30 -4.70 -7.17
CA ALA A 162 5.69 -5.94 -7.62
C ALA A 162 4.83 -6.52 -6.50
N ILE A 163 3.56 -6.74 -6.78
CA ILE A 163 2.53 -7.17 -5.84
C ILE A 163 2.06 -8.55 -6.27
N VAL A 164 1.99 -9.50 -5.34
CA VAL A 164 1.47 -10.86 -5.59
C VAL A 164 0.27 -11.11 -4.70
N GLU A 165 -0.83 -11.55 -5.31
CA GLU A 165 -2.13 -11.61 -4.65
C GLU A 165 -2.74 -13.01 -4.67
N ASN A 166 -3.28 -13.41 -3.53
CA ASN A 166 -4.16 -14.57 -3.37
C ASN A 166 -5.53 -14.07 -2.85
N THR A 167 -6.15 -13.14 -3.58
CA THR A 167 -7.24 -12.28 -3.08
C THR A 167 -8.57 -12.47 -3.78
N MET A 168 -8.67 -13.41 -4.73
CA MET A 168 -9.91 -13.67 -5.47
C MET A 168 -11.05 -14.04 -4.51
N THR A 169 -12.13 -13.25 -4.53
CA THR A 169 -13.27 -13.43 -3.63
C THR A 169 -14.06 -14.65 -4.01
N PHE A 170 -14.53 -14.78 -5.25
CA PHE A 170 -15.59 -15.72 -5.62
C PHE A 170 -15.07 -17.08 -6.13
N LYS A 171 -13.84 -17.44 -5.80
CA LYS A 171 -13.25 -18.76 -6.04
C LYS A 171 -12.93 -19.49 -4.74
N ALA A 172 -12.98 -20.82 -4.78
CA ALA A 172 -12.58 -21.67 -3.67
C ALA A 172 -11.17 -21.30 -3.16
N SER A 173 -11.07 -20.96 -1.87
CA SER A 173 -9.86 -20.35 -1.30
C SER A 173 -9.03 -21.33 -0.48
N HIS A 174 -7.70 -21.17 -0.43
CA HIS A 174 -6.79 -21.96 0.40
C HIS A 174 -5.43 -21.25 0.53
N ASN A 175 -4.57 -21.74 1.42
CA ASN A 175 -3.18 -21.33 1.49
C ASN A 175 -2.38 -22.02 0.40
N MET A 176 -1.40 -21.33 -0.18
CA MET A 176 -0.58 -21.86 -1.26
C MET A 176 0.89 -21.84 -0.85
N LYS A 177 1.56 -22.98 -0.98
CA LYS A 177 3.00 -23.09 -0.76
C LYS A 177 3.72 -23.11 -2.12
N TYR A 178 4.61 -22.17 -2.35
CA TYR A 178 5.33 -22.05 -3.62
C TYR A 178 6.74 -21.48 -3.46
N ASP A 179 7.56 -21.66 -4.49
CA ASP A 179 8.81 -20.93 -4.62
C ASP A 179 8.57 -19.69 -5.46
N VAL A 180 9.17 -18.56 -5.07
CA VAL A 180 9.03 -17.30 -5.78
C VAL A 180 10.36 -16.63 -6.03
N ASN A 181 10.44 -15.97 -7.17
CA ASN A 181 11.47 -15.01 -7.50
C ASN A 181 10.83 -13.76 -8.13
N VAL A 182 11.18 -12.59 -7.62
CA VAL A 182 10.77 -11.30 -8.18
C VAL A 182 12.00 -10.63 -8.77
N ASN A 183 11.90 -10.23 -10.04
CA ASN A 183 13.00 -9.61 -10.76
C ASN A 183 12.64 -8.20 -11.20
N VAL A 184 13.62 -7.30 -11.15
CA VAL A 184 13.57 -5.96 -11.74
C VAL A 184 14.85 -5.77 -12.55
N ALA A 185 14.70 -5.47 -13.83
CA ALA A 185 15.80 -5.31 -14.78
C ALA A 185 16.80 -6.49 -14.77
N GLY A 186 16.28 -7.72 -14.73
CA GLY A 186 17.07 -8.95 -14.71
C GLY A 186 17.73 -9.28 -13.36
N ARG A 187 17.58 -8.43 -12.34
CA ARG A 187 18.11 -8.66 -10.99
C ARG A 187 17.03 -9.22 -10.09
N SER A 188 17.31 -10.33 -9.41
CA SER A 188 16.47 -10.84 -8.33
C SER A 188 16.46 -9.86 -7.16
N ILE A 189 15.28 -9.34 -6.81
CA ILE A 189 15.07 -8.42 -5.70
C ILE A 189 14.49 -9.13 -4.47
N TYR A 190 13.86 -10.28 -4.69
CA TYR A 190 13.32 -11.13 -3.64
C TYR A 190 13.21 -12.56 -4.15
N ALA A 191 13.67 -13.52 -3.37
CA ALA A 191 13.50 -14.94 -3.64
C ALA A 191 13.20 -15.70 -2.36
N LYS A 192 12.25 -16.65 -2.43
CA LYS A 192 11.90 -17.49 -1.29
C LYS A 192 11.43 -18.86 -1.76
N THR A 193 12.07 -19.92 -1.26
CA THR A 193 11.60 -21.30 -1.40
C THR A 193 10.52 -21.58 -0.36
N GLY A 194 9.44 -22.25 -0.76
CA GLY A 194 8.37 -22.73 0.10
C GLY A 194 7.65 -21.62 0.87
N LEU A 195 7.48 -20.44 0.28
CA LEU A 195 6.66 -19.36 0.85
C LEU A 195 5.22 -19.87 1.04
N MET A 196 4.74 -19.81 2.28
CA MET A 196 3.33 -20.09 2.60
C MET A 196 2.52 -18.80 2.45
N HIS A 197 1.80 -18.65 1.35
CA HIS A 197 0.93 -17.51 1.08
C HIS A 197 -0.48 -17.80 1.55
N MET A 198 -0.90 -17.07 2.57
CA MET A 198 -2.22 -17.23 3.19
C MET A 198 -3.34 -16.92 2.19
N HIS A 199 -4.47 -17.56 2.37
CA HIS A 199 -5.68 -17.25 1.62
C HIS A 199 -6.13 -15.79 1.88
N HIS A 200 -6.76 -15.14 0.90
CA HIS A 200 -7.23 -13.75 0.97
C HIS A 200 -6.18 -12.77 1.52
N SER A 201 -4.96 -12.88 1.03
CA SER A 201 -3.84 -12.05 1.44
C SER A 201 -2.96 -11.69 0.25
N ARG A 202 -2.09 -10.71 0.44
CA ARG A 202 -1.18 -10.17 -0.57
C ARG A 202 0.13 -9.72 0.06
N TRP A 203 1.12 -9.53 -0.77
CA TRP A 203 2.41 -8.97 -0.37
C TRP A 203 3.03 -8.24 -1.54
N HIS A 204 4.02 -7.40 -1.25
CA HIS A 204 4.75 -6.67 -2.28
C HIS A 204 6.25 -6.63 -2.01
N GLN A 205 7.01 -6.36 -3.06
CA GLN A 205 8.44 -6.11 -3.05
C GLN A 205 8.77 -5.02 -4.05
N SER A 206 9.55 -4.04 -3.63
CA SER A 206 9.89 -2.89 -4.47
C SER A 206 11.39 -2.73 -4.67
N ALA A 207 11.77 -2.27 -5.86
CA ALA A 207 13.14 -1.91 -6.17
C ALA A 207 13.20 -0.82 -7.23
N TRP A 208 14.32 -0.10 -7.25
CA TRP A 208 14.66 0.77 -8.36
C TRP A 208 15.23 -0.05 -9.53
N TRP A 209 14.94 0.39 -10.75
CA TRP A 209 15.41 -0.23 -11.99
C TRP A 209 16.93 -0.39 -11.94
N ASP A 210 17.65 0.73 -11.81
CA ASP A 210 19.06 0.67 -11.48
C ASP A 210 19.23 0.72 -9.95
N GLY A 211 19.54 -0.44 -9.37
CA GLY A 211 19.75 -0.59 -7.93
C GLY A 211 20.91 0.23 -7.38
N ALA A 212 21.96 0.49 -8.18
CA ALA A 212 23.09 1.31 -7.78
C ALA A 212 22.73 2.80 -7.70
N ARG A 213 21.67 3.22 -8.40
CA ARG A 213 21.12 4.59 -8.37
C ARG A 213 19.86 4.71 -7.52
N THR A 214 19.69 3.84 -6.52
CA THR A 214 18.59 3.93 -5.54
C THR A 214 18.71 5.24 -4.75
N PRO A 215 17.67 6.10 -4.73
CA PRO A 215 17.63 7.30 -3.90
C PRO A 215 17.64 6.95 -2.41
N ALA A 216 18.75 7.24 -1.73
CA ALA A 216 18.87 7.12 -0.28
C ALA A 216 18.40 8.42 0.40
N ILE A 217 17.09 8.68 0.38
CA ILE A 217 16.49 9.90 0.94
C ILE A 217 15.51 9.60 2.08
N HIS A 218 15.51 10.48 3.08
CA HIS A 218 14.54 10.46 4.18
C HIS A 218 13.67 11.72 4.12
N VAL A 219 12.47 11.59 3.55
CA VAL A 219 11.50 12.70 3.56
C VAL A 219 10.88 12.81 4.96
N ARG A 220 11.05 13.98 5.58
CA ARG A 220 10.54 14.29 6.92
C ARG A 220 9.34 15.23 6.80
N PRO A 221 8.13 14.84 7.26
CA PRO A 221 6.98 15.74 7.23
C PRO A 221 7.11 16.86 8.27
N ASN A 222 6.38 17.96 8.02
CA ASN A 222 6.15 18.99 9.04
C ASN A 222 5.03 18.51 9.99
N VAL A 223 5.42 17.87 11.10
CA VAL A 223 4.48 17.28 12.07
C VAL A 223 3.55 18.32 12.72
N PRO A 224 4.03 19.51 13.16
CA PRO A 224 3.12 20.57 13.61
C PRO A 224 2.01 20.89 12.59
N TYR A 225 2.34 20.93 11.30
CA TYR A 225 1.36 21.15 10.24
C TYR A 225 0.39 19.97 10.05
N LEU A 226 0.85 18.72 10.18
CA LEU A 226 -0.04 17.55 10.17
C LEU A 226 -1.09 17.61 11.30
N ILE A 227 -0.66 18.04 12.50
CA ILE A 227 -1.56 18.23 13.65
C ILE A 227 -2.52 19.40 13.40
N ALA A 228 -2.00 20.56 12.98
CA ALA A 228 -2.80 21.76 12.75
C ALA A 228 -3.86 21.57 11.63
N SER A 229 -3.55 20.74 10.63
CA SER A 229 -4.49 20.35 9.57
C SER A 229 -5.52 19.30 10.00
N LYS A 230 -5.43 18.78 11.23
CA LYS A 230 -6.26 17.70 11.79
C LYS A 230 -6.13 16.38 11.02
N ALA A 231 -5.04 16.19 10.30
CA ALA A 231 -4.75 14.93 9.61
C ALA A 231 -4.26 13.84 10.57
N VAL A 232 -3.72 14.23 11.73
CA VAL A 232 -3.39 13.30 12.82
C VAL A 232 -3.88 13.89 14.15
N SER A 233 -3.96 13.05 15.18
CA SER A 233 -4.33 13.47 16.53
C SER A 233 -3.35 14.52 17.09
N ASN A 234 -3.82 15.30 18.08
CA ASN A 234 -3.02 16.33 18.74
C ASN A 234 -2.01 15.73 19.74
N TYR A 235 -0.99 15.05 19.22
CA TYR A 235 0.08 14.47 20.03
C TYR A 235 0.94 15.57 20.67
N ASP A 236 1.24 15.44 21.97
CA ASP A 236 2.10 16.37 22.70
C ASP A 236 3.52 16.34 22.15
N GLN A 237 3.92 17.41 21.45
CA GLN A 237 5.22 17.47 20.77
C GLN A 237 6.42 17.62 21.70
N SER A 238 6.20 17.85 23.00
CA SER A 238 7.26 17.84 24.01
C SER A 238 7.72 16.42 24.36
N VAL A 239 6.86 15.41 24.14
CA VAL A 239 7.19 14.00 24.35
C VAL A 239 8.11 13.51 23.25
N LYS A 240 9.29 13.02 23.62
CA LYS A 240 10.28 12.45 22.69
C LYS A 240 10.54 10.97 23.01
N PRO A 241 10.46 10.07 22.01
CA PRO A 241 10.92 8.70 22.18
C PRO A 241 12.37 8.69 22.66
N THR A 242 12.66 7.87 23.66
CA THR A 242 14.03 7.72 24.16
C THR A 242 14.85 6.92 23.16
N GLU A 243 16.17 7.10 23.21
CA GLU A 243 17.10 6.30 22.40
C GLU A 243 16.92 4.80 22.64
N ALA A 244 16.69 4.38 23.89
CA ALA A 244 16.44 2.99 24.24
C ALA A 244 15.16 2.42 23.57
N MET A 245 14.10 3.22 23.47
CA MET A 245 12.88 2.83 22.76
C MET A 245 13.14 2.67 21.26
N LEU A 246 13.84 3.62 20.64
CA LEU A 246 14.15 3.58 19.21
C LEU A 246 15.08 2.41 18.85
N ALA A 247 16.10 2.15 19.66
CA ALA A 247 16.97 0.99 19.52
C ALA A 247 16.22 -0.34 19.70
N THR A 248 15.24 -0.39 20.63
CA THR A 248 14.40 -1.57 20.81
C THR A 248 13.53 -1.84 19.59
N MET A 249 12.90 -0.79 19.03
CA MET A 249 12.09 -0.94 17.81
C MET A 249 12.92 -1.51 16.65
N ASP A 250 14.13 -0.99 16.44
CA ASP A 250 15.03 -1.48 15.39
C ASP A 250 15.40 -2.96 15.61
N LYS A 251 15.79 -3.32 16.84
CA LYS A 251 16.14 -4.70 17.21
C LYS A 251 14.97 -5.68 17.08
N GLN A 252 13.73 -5.22 17.27
CA GLN A 252 12.54 -6.06 17.13
C GLN A 252 12.20 -6.37 15.68
N LEU A 253 12.70 -5.62 14.71
CA LEU A 253 12.54 -5.94 13.29
C LEU A 253 13.58 -6.98 12.88
N THR A 254 13.09 -8.17 12.53
CA THR A 254 13.92 -9.32 12.18
C THR A 254 13.41 -9.96 10.89
N ALA A 255 14.21 -10.84 10.28
CA ALA A 255 13.75 -11.61 9.12
C ALA A 255 12.56 -12.55 9.46
N ASP A 256 12.33 -12.84 10.75
CA ASP A 256 11.25 -13.73 11.19
C ASP A 256 9.88 -13.04 11.24
N ASN A 257 9.84 -11.70 11.36
CA ASN A 257 8.61 -10.92 11.44
C ASN A 257 8.46 -9.84 10.38
N THR A 258 9.42 -9.65 9.46
CA THR A 258 9.31 -8.72 8.33
C THR A 258 9.30 -9.45 6.99
N GLY A 259 8.73 -8.79 5.97
CA GLY A 259 8.62 -9.33 4.61
C GLY A 259 7.32 -10.11 4.33
N PRO A 260 7.23 -10.77 3.17
CA PRO A 260 6.00 -11.42 2.72
C PRO A 260 5.42 -12.41 3.73
N MET A 261 4.11 -12.29 3.99
CA MET A 261 3.35 -13.12 4.93
C MET A 261 3.75 -12.96 6.39
N LYS A 262 4.44 -11.87 6.73
CA LYS A 262 4.73 -11.44 8.10
C LYS A 262 3.98 -10.13 8.43
N ILE A 263 3.92 -9.78 9.72
CA ILE A 263 3.07 -8.67 10.22
C ILE A 263 3.86 -7.57 10.94
N GLY A 264 5.19 -7.60 10.87
CA GLY A 264 6.05 -6.64 11.57
C GLY A 264 5.93 -6.78 13.09
N LEU A 265 5.68 -5.65 13.75
CA LEU A 265 5.55 -5.54 15.20
C LEU A 265 4.11 -5.74 15.72
N LEU A 266 3.17 -6.10 14.85
CA LEU A 266 1.79 -6.35 15.23
C LEU A 266 1.64 -7.61 16.09
N VAL A 267 0.62 -7.63 16.93
CA VAL A 267 0.26 -8.84 17.68
C VAL A 267 -0.59 -9.76 16.79
N PRO A 268 -0.25 -11.06 16.67
CA PRO A 268 -0.97 -12.00 15.79
C PRO A 268 -2.46 -12.18 16.05
N ALA A 269 -2.92 -11.93 17.29
CA ALA A 269 -4.32 -12.06 17.69
C ALA A 269 -4.91 -10.71 18.06
N MET A 270 -5.62 -10.07 17.12
CA MET A 270 -6.16 -8.73 17.32
C MET A 270 -7.17 -8.68 18.46
N GLY A 271 -8.06 -9.67 18.56
CA GLY A 271 -9.07 -9.75 19.63
C GLY A 271 -8.54 -10.06 21.04
N GLY A 272 -7.21 -10.17 21.21
CA GLY A 272 -6.61 -10.34 22.54
C GLY A 272 -6.93 -9.17 23.47
N THR A 273 -7.05 -9.44 24.77
CA THR A 273 -7.32 -8.40 25.77
C THR A 273 -6.03 -7.69 26.21
N GLY A 274 -6.17 -6.51 26.83
CA GLY A 274 -5.07 -5.76 27.43
C GLY A 274 -4.45 -4.69 26.53
N GLY A 275 -3.63 -3.83 27.14
CA GLY A 275 -2.92 -2.76 26.45
C GLY A 275 -1.82 -3.29 25.54
N ARG A 276 -1.72 -2.76 24.33
CA ARG A 276 -0.74 -3.19 23.33
C ARG A 276 -0.19 -2.00 22.53
N PRO A 277 1.06 -2.09 22.04
CA PRO A 277 1.67 -1.01 21.25
C PRO A 277 1.01 -0.80 19.89
N ASP A 278 0.20 -1.75 19.41
CA ASP A 278 -0.56 -1.65 18.15
C ASP A 278 -1.97 -1.05 18.32
N ILE A 279 -2.46 -0.86 19.55
CA ILE A 279 -3.77 -0.24 19.82
C ILE A 279 -3.61 1.26 20.10
N GLY A 280 -4.43 2.06 19.41
CA GLY A 280 -4.55 3.51 19.58
C GLY A 280 -5.01 4.17 18.28
N PRO A 281 -5.25 5.50 18.25
CA PRO A 281 -5.56 6.21 17.00
C PRO A 281 -4.48 5.98 15.93
N LEU A 282 -3.21 5.91 16.35
CA LEU A 282 -2.10 5.36 15.59
C LEU A 282 -1.26 4.44 16.49
N PRO A 283 -0.65 3.37 15.95
CA PRO A 283 0.27 2.53 16.69
C PRO A 283 1.50 3.28 17.23
N MET A 284 2.11 2.73 18.28
CA MET A 284 3.24 3.33 19.00
C MET A 284 4.43 3.69 18.08
N TRP A 285 4.76 2.86 17.09
CA TRP A 285 5.84 3.15 16.12
C TRP A 285 5.51 4.33 15.19
N SER A 286 4.25 4.45 14.78
CA SER A 286 3.75 5.57 13.96
C SER A 286 3.81 6.88 14.75
N VAL A 287 3.36 6.86 16.00
CA VAL A 287 3.46 8.02 16.91
C VAL A 287 4.92 8.34 17.21
N SER A 288 5.75 7.34 17.46
CA SER A 288 7.18 7.53 17.70
C SER A 288 7.87 8.17 16.50
N TYR A 289 7.49 7.80 15.26
CA TYR A 289 8.00 8.45 14.06
C TYR A 289 7.55 9.92 13.97
N LEU A 290 6.28 10.23 14.28
CA LEU A 290 5.81 11.63 14.31
C LEU A 290 6.53 12.46 15.39
N GLN A 291 6.92 11.86 16.52
CA GLN A 291 7.56 12.59 17.61
C GLN A 291 9.07 12.78 17.45
N SER A 292 9.73 11.87 16.74
CA SER A 292 11.20 11.82 16.59
C SER A 292 11.71 12.13 15.18
N LEU A 293 10.90 11.83 14.15
CA LEU A 293 11.33 11.72 12.76
C LEU A 293 12.53 10.79 12.57
N ASP A 294 12.73 9.80 13.45
CA ASP A 294 13.82 8.82 13.42
C ASP A 294 13.53 7.70 12.41
N MET A 295 14.56 7.27 11.67
CA MET A 295 14.42 6.24 10.64
C MET A 295 14.02 4.87 11.21
N ARG A 296 14.43 4.53 12.44
CA ARG A 296 14.09 3.24 13.08
C ARG A 296 12.60 3.13 13.35
N ALA A 297 12.00 4.20 13.87
CA ALA A 297 10.54 4.29 14.03
C ALA A 297 9.82 4.28 12.68
N ARG A 298 10.39 4.94 11.65
CA ARG A 298 9.86 4.86 10.27
C ARG A 298 9.89 3.43 9.75
N ASN A 299 11.00 2.71 9.93
CA ASN A 299 11.15 1.33 9.47
C ASN A 299 10.15 0.41 10.16
N ALA A 300 9.92 0.58 11.46
CA ALA A 300 8.89 -0.16 12.19
C ALA A 300 7.48 0.14 11.65
N MET A 301 7.17 1.41 11.39
CA MET A 301 5.91 1.82 10.77
C MET A 301 5.72 1.19 9.39
N MET A 302 6.73 1.22 8.52
CA MET A 302 6.62 0.65 7.18
C MET A 302 6.54 -0.88 7.23
N ALA A 303 7.29 -1.55 8.10
CA ALA A 303 7.21 -3.02 8.23
C ALA A 303 5.82 -3.51 8.65
N VAL A 304 5.14 -2.74 9.52
CA VAL A 304 3.74 -3.00 9.88
C VAL A 304 2.79 -2.71 8.71
N ALA A 305 3.04 -1.65 7.94
CA ALA A 305 2.26 -1.32 6.76
C ALA A 305 2.38 -2.38 5.65
N ASP A 306 3.58 -2.89 5.41
CA ASP A 306 3.81 -3.96 4.44
C ASP A 306 3.12 -5.25 4.89
N GLY A 307 3.15 -5.51 6.21
CA GLY A 307 2.52 -6.65 6.83
C GLY A 307 0.99 -6.58 6.94
N SER A 308 0.35 -5.45 6.66
CA SER A 308 -1.12 -5.36 6.64
C SER A 308 -1.74 -6.24 5.55
N GLY A 309 -0.96 -6.54 4.50
CA GLY A 309 -1.35 -7.42 3.41
C GLY A 309 -1.43 -8.90 3.79
N SER A 310 -0.80 -9.29 4.90
CA SER A 310 -0.65 -10.71 5.31
C SER A 310 -1.86 -11.29 6.02
N TRP A 311 -2.86 -10.47 6.33
CA TRP A 311 -4.09 -10.90 7.01
C TRP A 311 -5.10 -11.41 5.98
N SER A 312 -5.85 -12.45 6.34
CA SER A 312 -6.82 -13.11 5.45
C SER A 312 -8.15 -12.35 5.30
N ILE A 313 -8.06 -11.05 5.00
CA ILE A 313 -9.20 -10.12 4.84
C ILE A 313 -9.32 -9.55 3.42
N HIS A 314 -8.36 -9.84 2.54
CA HIS A 314 -8.24 -9.21 1.22
C HIS A 314 -9.15 -9.90 0.21
N MET A 315 -10.43 -9.52 0.25
CA MET A 315 -11.46 -9.94 -0.71
C MET A 315 -11.44 -8.96 -1.89
N ARG A 316 -10.90 -9.37 -3.04
CA ARG A 316 -10.95 -8.60 -4.29
C ARG A 316 -12.05 -9.13 -5.18
N ASP A 317 -12.90 -8.24 -5.70
CA ASP A 317 -13.88 -8.60 -6.72
C ASP A 317 -13.16 -8.77 -8.07
N GLU A 318 -13.14 -10.00 -8.59
CA GLU A 318 -12.44 -10.35 -9.83
C GLU A 318 -12.98 -9.61 -11.06
N LYS A 319 -14.25 -9.15 -11.02
CA LYS A 319 -14.87 -8.43 -12.14
C LYS A 319 -14.39 -6.98 -12.22
N THR A 320 -14.27 -6.33 -11.07
CA THR A 320 -13.95 -4.90 -10.98
C THR A 320 -12.48 -4.63 -10.70
N GLY A 321 -11.78 -5.62 -10.14
CA GLY A 321 -10.38 -5.51 -9.78
C GLY A 321 -10.12 -4.63 -8.55
N VAL A 322 -11.14 -4.31 -7.75
CA VAL A 322 -11.03 -3.52 -6.51
C VAL A 322 -11.44 -4.36 -5.28
N PRO A 323 -11.14 -3.92 -4.05
CA PRO A 323 -11.67 -4.56 -2.85
C PRO A 323 -13.19 -4.73 -2.93
N LEU A 324 -13.70 -5.86 -2.42
CA LEU A 324 -15.10 -6.21 -2.46
C LEU A 324 -15.94 -5.14 -1.76
N ARG A 325 -16.82 -4.51 -2.52
CA ARG A 325 -17.74 -3.51 -2.03
C ARG A 325 -19.09 -4.13 -1.75
N VAL A 326 -19.67 -3.85 -0.59
CA VAL A 326 -21.04 -4.28 -0.25
C VAL A 326 -22.07 -3.18 -0.49
N ASP A 327 -21.65 -1.96 -0.85
CA ASP A 327 -22.55 -0.83 -1.11
C ASP A 327 -23.15 -0.84 -2.52
N ASN A 328 -23.56 -2.02 -2.97
CA ASN A 328 -24.21 -2.23 -4.27
C ASN A 328 -25.18 -3.42 -4.21
N GLU A 329 -26.12 -3.43 -5.14
CA GLU A 329 -27.17 -4.45 -5.20
C GLU A 329 -26.65 -5.88 -5.36
N ALA A 330 -25.50 -6.08 -6.01
CA ALA A 330 -24.95 -7.42 -6.25
C ALA A 330 -24.41 -8.07 -4.97
N TYR A 331 -23.81 -7.27 -4.08
CA TYR A 331 -23.04 -7.77 -2.94
C TYR A 331 -23.53 -7.26 -1.57
N LYS A 332 -24.63 -6.53 -1.51
CA LYS A 332 -25.18 -5.98 -0.25
C LYS A 332 -25.55 -6.99 0.82
N ASN A 333 -25.70 -8.26 0.46
CA ASN A 333 -26.02 -9.36 1.38
C ASN A 333 -24.80 -10.25 1.68
N THR A 334 -23.62 -9.89 1.20
CA THR A 334 -22.41 -10.69 1.37
C THR A 334 -21.84 -10.53 2.78
N SER A 335 -21.44 -11.63 3.39
CA SER A 335 -20.84 -11.66 4.74
C SER A 335 -19.82 -12.79 4.88
N THR A 336 -18.73 -12.52 5.58
CA THR A 336 -17.72 -13.49 6.05
C THR A 336 -17.98 -13.97 7.48
N HIS A 337 -18.95 -13.38 8.19
CA HIS A 337 -19.28 -13.74 9.57
C HIS A 337 -19.67 -15.21 9.72
N MET A 338 -19.06 -15.90 10.70
CA MET A 338 -19.16 -17.36 10.83
C MET A 338 -20.58 -17.88 11.08
N ASN A 339 -21.43 -17.11 11.79
CA ASN A 339 -22.82 -17.51 12.06
C ASN A 339 -23.73 -17.39 10.82
N LEU A 340 -23.24 -16.75 9.76
CA LEU A 340 -23.94 -16.56 8.49
C LEU A 340 -23.32 -17.39 7.37
N ALA A 341 -22.32 -18.21 7.68
CA ALA A 341 -21.64 -19.04 6.69
C ALA A 341 -22.61 -19.93 5.90
N ASN A 342 -23.79 -20.26 6.45
CA ASN A 342 -24.84 -21.10 5.87
C ASN A 342 -26.02 -20.32 5.24
N LYS A 343 -26.00 -18.98 5.23
CA LYS A 343 -27.07 -18.15 4.68
C LYS A 343 -26.63 -17.51 3.35
N GLY A 344 -27.44 -17.67 2.30
CA GLY A 344 -27.23 -17.07 0.97
C GLY A 344 -27.50 -15.55 0.94
N PRO A 345 -27.33 -14.86 -0.22
CA PRO A 345 -27.37 -15.39 -1.59
C PRO A 345 -26.00 -15.64 -2.28
N LEU A 346 -24.88 -15.17 -1.74
CA LEU A 346 -23.54 -15.53 -2.21
C LEU A 346 -22.69 -15.89 -1.00
N PRO A 347 -22.45 -17.18 -0.70
CA PRO A 347 -21.47 -17.51 0.32
C PRO A 347 -20.14 -16.92 -0.14
N VAL A 348 -19.55 -15.99 0.62
CA VAL A 348 -18.13 -15.68 0.42
C VAL A 348 -17.42 -17.03 0.51
N PRO A 349 -16.70 -17.45 -0.54
CA PRO A 349 -16.08 -18.76 -0.59
C PRO A 349 -15.36 -19.08 0.70
N ARG A 350 -15.90 -20.12 1.33
CA ARG A 350 -15.21 -20.85 2.36
C ARG A 350 -13.92 -21.41 1.78
N CYS A 351 -13.10 -21.93 2.65
CA CYS A 351 -11.98 -22.77 2.25
C CYS A 351 -12.43 -23.82 1.25
N ALA A 352 -11.57 -24.15 0.30
CA ALA A 352 -11.85 -25.14 -0.73
C ALA A 352 -12.43 -26.40 -0.09
N ASN A 353 -13.50 -26.93 -0.68
CA ASN A 353 -14.24 -28.09 -0.18
C ASN A 353 -14.79 -27.94 1.25
N ASN A 354 -14.98 -26.71 1.74
CA ASN A 354 -15.34 -26.39 3.13
C ASN A 354 -14.33 -26.91 4.18
N ASP A 355 -13.09 -27.22 3.78
CA ASP A 355 -12.06 -27.70 4.70
C ASP A 355 -11.24 -26.54 5.29
N LYS A 356 -11.54 -26.17 6.53
CA LYS A 356 -10.84 -25.10 7.25
C LYS A 356 -9.33 -25.36 7.40
N LYS A 357 -8.87 -26.61 7.34
CA LYS A 357 -7.43 -26.93 7.44
C LYS A 357 -6.64 -26.35 6.27
N LEU A 358 -7.28 -26.12 5.12
CA LEU A 358 -6.66 -25.52 3.95
C LEU A 358 -6.43 -24.01 4.09
N CYS A 359 -6.99 -23.37 5.11
CA CYS A 359 -6.93 -21.92 5.33
C CYS A 359 -6.36 -21.53 6.70
N GLY A 360 -5.62 -22.42 7.36
CA GLY A 360 -5.05 -22.09 8.67
C GLY A 360 -4.15 -20.84 8.59
N SER A 361 -4.43 -19.83 9.40
CA SER A 361 -3.61 -18.60 9.47
C SER A 361 -2.99 -18.49 10.86
N PRO A 362 -1.73 -18.06 10.98
CA PRO A 362 -1.15 -17.69 12.27
C PRO A 362 -1.71 -16.37 12.82
N TYR A 363 -2.48 -15.63 12.01
CA TYR A 363 -3.02 -14.32 12.33
C TYR A 363 -4.54 -14.35 12.38
N THR A 364 -5.10 -13.82 13.46
CA THR A 364 -6.54 -13.67 13.68
C THR A 364 -6.88 -12.20 13.74
N HIS A 365 -7.51 -11.71 12.67
CA HIS A 365 -8.03 -10.35 12.62
C HIS A 365 -9.27 -10.24 13.51
N ASP A 366 -9.64 -9.00 13.80
CA ASP A 366 -10.82 -8.62 14.55
C ASP A 366 -11.37 -7.34 13.92
N THR A 367 -12.58 -6.91 14.23
CA THR A 367 -13.10 -5.58 13.81
C THR A 367 -12.90 -4.51 14.89
N ALA A 368 -12.93 -4.88 16.17
CA ALA A 368 -12.89 -3.93 17.28
C ALA A 368 -11.47 -3.50 17.66
N HIS A 369 -10.48 -4.37 17.50
CA HIS A 369 -9.09 -4.15 17.91
C HIS A 369 -8.14 -3.98 16.71
N GLN A 370 -8.62 -3.48 15.57
CA GLN A 370 -7.83 -3.26 14.36
C GLN A 370 -6.82 -2.11 14.53
N PRO A 371 -5.51 -2.37 14.40
CA PRO A 371 -4.50 -1.32 14.38
C PRO A 371 -4.59 -0.44 13.13
N SER A 372 -4.30 0.85 13.26
CA SER A 372 -4.14 1.75 12.10
C SER A 372 -2.80 1.49 11.41
N MET A 373 -2.77 0.48 10.52
CA MET A 373 -1.54 -0.02 9.88
C MET A 373 -1.09 0.84 8.70
N ALA A 374 -2.01 1.21 7.80
CA ALA A 374 -1.67 1.81 6.51
C ALA A 374 -1.99 3.31 6.40
N TYR A 375 -2.71 3.91 7.36
CA TYR A 375 -3.15 5.31 7.29
C TYR A 375 -2.00 6.29 7.18
N LEU A 376 -1.11 6.30 8.18
CA LEU A 376 0.03 7.20 8.20
C LEU A 376 1.03 6.87 7.06
N PRO A 377 1.37 5.60 6.77
CA PRO A 377 2.15 5.23 5.59
C PRO A 377 1.61 5.81 4.28
N TYR A 378 0.31 5.68 4.01
CA TYR A 378 -0.31 6.27 2.82
C TYR A 378 -0.26 7.80 2.86
N LEU A 379 -0.60 8.41 3.99
CA LEU A 379 -0.61 9.86 4.17
C LEU A 379 0.75 10.48 3.81
N LEU A 380 1.85 9.83 4.21
CA LEU A 380 3.21 10.34 4.08
C LEU A 380 3.92 9.91 2.79
N THR A 381 3.61 8.74 2.23
CA THR A 381 4.27 8.25 1.00
C THR A 381 3.46 8.58 -0.26
N GLY A 382 2.13 8.56 -0.16
CA GLY A 382 1.24 8.61 -1.31
C GLY A 382 1.26 7.34 -2.17
N ASP A 383 1.87 6.25 -1.68
CA ASP A 383 2.00 5.02 -2.46
C ASP A 383 0.66 4.29 -2.58
N TYR A 384 0.38 3.78 -3.77
CA TYR A 384 -0.90 3.15 -4.10
C TYR A 384 -1.15 1.88 -3.28
N TYR A 385 -0.11 1.09 -2.98
CA TYR A 385 -0.23 -0.11 -2.16
C TYR A 385 -0.90 0.20 -0.81
N TYR A 386 -0.40 1.21 -0.06
CA TYR A 386 -0.97 1.55 1.24
C TYR A 386 -2.35 2.20 1.16
N LEU A 387 -2.69 2.89 0.05
CA LEU A 387 -4.09 3.28 -0.19
C LEU A 387 -4.97 2.05 -0.33
N GLU A 388 -4.52 1.06 -1.10
CA GLU A 388 -5.29 -0.13 -1.34
C GLU A 388 -5.47 -0.96 -0.07
N GLU A 389 -4.45 -1.04 0.78
CA GLU A 389 -4.54 -1.64 2.11
C GLU A 389 -5.60 -0.93 2.96
N LEU A 390 -5.64 0.41 2.97
CA LEU A 390 -6.72 1.15 3.65
C LEU A 390 -8.11 0.76 3.12
N LEU A 391 -8.24 0.59 1.80
CA LEU A 391 -9.51 0.19 1.18
C LEU A 391 -9.88 -1.26 1.53
N PHE A 392 -8.92 -2.19 1.58
CA PHE A 392 -9.17 -3.57 1.98
C PHE A 392 -9.62 -3.68 3.43
N TRP A 393 -8.91 -3.03 4.35
CA TRP A 393 -9.31 -3.01 5.77
C TRP A 393 -10.68 -2.35 5.96
N ALA A 394 -10.96 -1.23 5.28
CA ALA A 394 -12.27 -0.59 5.33
C ALA A 394 -13.38 -1.49 4.75
N ALA A 395 -13.10 -2.20 3.66
CA ALA A 395 -14.05 -3.12 3.01
C ALA A 395 -14.33 -4.39 3.82
N SER A 396 -13.36 -4.86 4.61
CA SER A 396 -13.49 -6.06 5.45
C SER A 396 -14.49 -5.90 6.59
N ASN A 397 -14.52 -4.73 7.23
CA ASN A 397 -15.35 -4.49 8.41
C ASN A 397 -16.86 -4.77 8.22
N PRO A 398 -17.54 -4.26 7.17
CA PRO A 398 -18.95 -4.57 6.97
C PRO A 398 -19.21 -6.03 6.54
N LEU A 399 -18.19 -6.78 6.08
CA LEU A 399 -18.31 -8.20 5.75
C LEU A 399 -18.33 -9.09 6.99
N GLU A 400 -17.67 -8.67 8.07
CA GLU A 400 -17.58 -9.45 9.32
C GLU A 400 -18.83 -9.35 10.22
N THR A 401 -19.93 -8.82 9.71
CA THR A 401 -21.22 -8.75 10.42
C THR A 401 -22.38 -9.17 9.49
N ASP A 402 -23.57 -9.35 10.05
CA ASP A 402 -24.81 -9.46 9.27
C ASP A 402 -25.02 -8.21 8.40
N ALA A 403 -25.46 -8.44 7.15
CA ALA A 403 -25.78 -7.40 6.19
C ALA A 403 -26.81 -6.39 6.72
N ALA A 404 -27.73 -6.81 7.61
CA ALA A 404 -28.65 -5.91 8.29
C ALA A 404 -27.93 -4.83 9.11
N ASN A 405 -26.80 -5.17 9.76
CA ASN A 405 -26.01 -4.24 10.55
C ASN A 405 -25.23 -3.25 9.68
N SER A 406 -24.90 -3.63 8.44
CA SER A 406 -24.34 -2.73 7.44
C SER A 406 -25.39 -1.96 6.62
N GLY A 407 -26.66 -2.12 6.99
CA GLY A 407 -27.80 -1.44 6.36
C GLY A 407 -28.09 -1.94 4.95
N TYR A 408 -27.80 -3.22 4.66
CA TYR A 408 -27.96 -3.84 3.34
C TYR A 408 -27.31 -3.01 2.22
N GLY A 409 -26.03 -2.69 2.38
CA GLY A 409 -25.26 -1.94 1.39
C GLY A 409 -25.34 -0.42 1.55
N GLN A 410 -25.78 0.08 2.70
CA GLN A 410 -25.65 1.50 3.04
C GLN A 410 -24.26 1.85 3.61
N GLY A 411 -23.39 0.85 3.81
CA GLY A 411 -22.06 1.06 4.36
C GLY A 411 -22.07 1.45 5.84
N LEU A 412 -23.13 1.10 6.57
CA LEU A 412 -23.21 1.37 8.01
C LEU A 412 -22.20 0.49 8.76
N VAL A 413 -21.57 1.04 9.80
CA VAL A 413 -20.79 0.25 10.76
C VAL A 413 -21.54 0.31 12.08
N ARG A 414 -22.51 -0.60 12.26
CA ARG A 414 -23.17 -0.81 13.55
C ARG A 414 -22.42 -1.89 14.30
N TRP A 415 -21.63 -1.46 15.28
CA TRP A 415 -20.90 -2.36 16.15
C TRP A 415 -21.87 -3.27 16.90
N GLN A 416 -21.61 -4.58 16.84
CA GLN A 416 -22.10 -5.48 17.88
C GLN A 416 -21.30 -5.14 19.14
N GLN A 417 -21.91 -4.42 20.07
CA GLN A 417 -21.57 -4.59 21.48
C GLN A 417 -22.46 -5.68 22.06
#